data_AF-A0A257XUD7-F1
#
_entry.id   AF-A0A257XUD7-F1
#
_cell.length_a   1.000
_cell.length_b   1.000
_cell.length_c   1.000
_cell.angle_alpha   90.00
_cell.angle_beta   90.00
_cell.angle_gamma   90.00
#
_symmetry.space_group_name_H-M   'P 1'
#
loop_
_entity.id
_entity.type
_entity.pdbx_description
1 polymer ?
#
loop_
_entity_poly.entity_id
_entity_poly.type
_entity_poly.pdbx_seq_one_letter_code
_entity_poly.pdbx_strand_id
1 'polypeptide(L)'
;MRLLITLLALLGFALPAAAGSPAIYERSARLPADTAYLQLYEALESNGFFVIFEPDMGKSLAGMADALGADYNRNQLTTMRSLVFCTWPTRWARTTTATS
;
A
#
# COMPACT_ATOMS: atom_id res chain seq x y z
N MET A 1 -19.60 3.86 -44.23
CA MET A 1 -19.72 4.77 -43.08
C MET A 1 -20.11 4.07 -41.78
N ARG A 2 -21.19 3.27 -41.73
CA ARG A 2 -21.61 2.49 -40.53
C ARG A 2 -20.56 1.52 -39.96
N LEU A 3 -19.83 0.81 -40.82
CA LEU A 3 -18.73 -0.09 -40.42
C LEU A 3 -17.51 0.64 -39.84
N LEU A 4 -17.24 1.87 -40.30
CA LEU A 4 -16.13 2.68 -39.80
C LEU A 4 -16.43 3.21 -38.39
N ILE A 5 -17.67 3.64 -38.15
CA ILE A 5 -18.12 4.17 -36.86
C ILE A 5 -18.13 3.07 -35.79
N THR A 6 -18.53 1.84 -36.16
CA THR A 6 -18.53 0.69 -35.24
C THR A 6 -17.11 0.25 -34.89
N LEU A 7 -16.19 0.23 -35.86
CA LEU A 7 -14.77 -0.06 -35.60
C LEU A 7 -14.12 0.98 -34.68
N LEU A 8 -14.42 2.27 -34.88
CA LEU A 8 -13.89 3.36 -34.07
C LEU A 8 -14.42 3.34 -32.63
N ALA A 9 -15.68 2.97 -32.43
CA ALA A 9 -16.28 2.83 -31.11
C ALA A 9 -15.69 1.65 -30.30
N LEU A 10 -15.41 0.52 -30.96
CA LEU A 10 -14.74 -0.62 -30.34
C LEU A 10 -13.30 -0.30 -29.93
N LEU A 11 -12.59 0.50 -30.74
CA LEU A 11 -11.22 0.92 -30.43
C LEU A 11 -11.15 1.88 -29.24
N GLY A 12 -12.15 2.75 -29.07
CA GLY A 12 -12.24 3.67 -27.94
C GLY A 12 -12.50 2.99 -26.59
N PHE A 13 -13.16 1.82 -26.59
CA PHE A 13 -13.48 1.07 -25.36
C PHE A 13 -12.30 0.27 -24.81
N ALA A 14 -11.27 0.01 -25.63
CA ALA A 14 -10.09 -0.78 -25.25
C ALA A 14 -9.00 0.05 -24.55
N LEU A 15 -9.18 1.36 -24.40
CA LEU A 15 -8.20 2.21 -23.71
C LEU A 15 -8.30 1.99 -22.20
N PRO A 16 -7.23 1.52 -21.53
CA PRO A 16 -7.24 1.40 -20.08
C PRO A 16 -7.38 2.80 -19.46
N ALA A 17 -8.40 2.99 -18.62
CA ALA A 17 -8.53 4.21 -17.83
C ALA A 17 -7.42 4.23 -16.77
N ALA A 18 -6.35 5.00 -17.01
CA ALA A 18 -5.28 5.20 -16.05
C ALA A 18 -5.73 6.22 -14.98
N ALA A 19 -6.56 5.77 -14.03
CA ALA A 19 -6.95 6.54 -12.87
C ALA A 19 -5.91 6.37 -11.74
N GLY A 20 -4.73 6.98 -11.91
CA GLY A 20 -3.70 7.04 -10.87
C GLY A 20 -3.64 8.42 -10.23
N SER A 21 -3.57 8.48 -8.89
CA SER A 21 -3.29 9.75 -8.20
C SER A 21 -1.78 9.99 -8.18
N PRO A 22 -1.27 11.15 -8.64
CA PRO A 22 0.15 11.47 -8.54
C PRO A 22 0.63 11.62 -7.09
N ALA A 23 -0.29 11.74 -6.12
CA ALA A 23 0.02 11.87 -4.70
C ALA A 23 0.22 10.53 -3.98
N ILE A 24 -0.10 9.40 -4.62
CA ILE A 24 -0.07 8.08 -3.99
C ILE A 24 0.97 7.22 -4.72
N TYR A 25 2.00 6.79 -3.99
CA TYR A 25 2.94 5.80 -4.47
C TYR A 25 2.41 4.39 -4.21
N GLU A 26 2.12 3.65 -5.27
CA GLU A 26 1.62 2.27 -5.19
C GLU A 26 2.57 1.30 -5.89
N ARG A 27 2.86 0.17 -5.23
CA ARG A 27 3.60 -0.95 -5.81
C ARG A 27 2.98 -2.27 -5.35
N SER A 28 2.97 -3.25 -6.25
CA SER A 28 2.46 -4.60 -5.99
C SER A 28 3.58 -5.62 -6.13
N ALA A 29 3.56 -6.63 -5.27
CA ALA A 29 4.48 -7.76 -5.31
C ALA A 29 3.70 -9.06 -5.09
N ARG A 30 4.11 -10.14 -5.75
CA ARG A 30 3.51 -11.47 -5.55
C ARG A 30 4.26 -12.19 -4.43
N LEU A 31 3.93 -11.82 -3.19
CA LEU A 31 4.55 -12.35 -1.97
C LEU A 31 3.47 -12.63 -0.91
N PRO A 32 3.70 -13.59 0.00
CA PRO A 32 2.89 -13.68 1.22
C PRO A 32 2.96 -12.38 2.01
N ALA A 33 1.85 -11.98 2.64
CA ALA A 33 1.74 -10.69 3.33
C ALA A 33 2.79 -10.51 4.44
N ASP A 34 3.04 -11.55 5.25
CA ASP A 34 4.04 -11.48 6.33
C ASP A 34 5.47 -11.36 5.78
N THR A 35 5.77 -11.99 4.65
CA THR A 35 7.07 -11.85 3.97
C THR A 35 7.26 -10.44 3.42
N ALA A 36 6.22 -9.90 2.76
CA ALA A 36 6.25 -8.53 2.24
C ALA A 36 6.43 -7.50 3.37
N TYR A 37 5.77 -7.73 4.51
CA TYR A 37 5.90 -6.89 5.69
C TYR A 37 7.33 -6.87 6.25
N LEU A 38 7.94 -8.05 6.46
CA LEU A 38 9.32 -8.14 6.98
C LEU A 38 10.32 -7.45 6.05
N GLN A 39 10.22 -7.70 4.73
CA GLN A 39 11.10 -7.07 3.76
C GLN A 39 10.93 -5.55 3.70
N LEU A 40 9.69 -5.06 3.78
CA LEU A 40 9.41 -3.62 3.80
C LEU A 40 9.99 -2.98 5.07
N TYR A 41 9.82 -3.64 6.22
CA TYR A 41 10.36 -3.18 7.50
C TYR A 41 11.88 -3.07 7.46
N GLU A 42 12.59 -4.13 7.03
CA GLU A 42 14.04 -4.14 6.87
C GLU A 42 14.53 -3.08 5.87
N ALA A 43 13.82 -2.91 4.76
CA ALA A 43 14.15 -1.90 3.76
C ALA A 43 13.98 -0.47 4.29
N LEU A 44 12.93 -0.21 5.09
CA LEU A 44 12.73 1.09 5.71
C LEU A 44 13.88 1.41 6.69
N GLU A 45 14.20 0.48 7.61
CA GLU A 45 15.23 0.71 8.62
C GLU A 45 16.63 0.85 8.02
N SER A 46 16.99 0.02 7.04
CA SER A 46 18.27 0.12 6.34
C SER A 46 18.46 1.44 5.57
N ASN A 47 17.36 2.13 5.26
CA ASN A 47 17.36 3.45 4.64
C ASN A 47 17.12 4.61 5.63
N GLY A 48 17.18 4.35 6.94
CA GLY A 48 17.04 5.37 7.98
C GLY A 48 15.61 5.83 8.27
N PHE A 49 14.61 5.05 7.85
CA PHE A 49 13.21 5.23 8.21
C PHE A 49 12.84 4.24 9.32
N PHE A 50 12.31 4.77 10.42
CA PHE A 50 11.96 3.96 11.58
C PHE A 50 10.45 3.93 11.74
N VAL A 51 9.89 2.73 11.87
CA VAL A 51 8.47 2.53 12.14
C VAL A 51 8.19 2.94 13.59
N ILE A 52 7.28 3.89 13.79
CA ILE A 52 6.91 4.43 15.10
C ILE A 52 5.55 3.94 15.58
N PHE A 53 4.69 3.50 14.67
CA PHE A 53 3.34 3.05 14.99
C PHE A 53 2.79 2.13 13.90
N GLU A 54 2.10 1.08 14.33
CA GLU A 54 1.59 0.02 13.46
C GLU A 54 0.12 -0.28 13.79
N PRO A 55 -0.82 0.48 13.20
CA PRO A 55 -2.23 0.18 13.36
C PRO A 55 -2.61 -1.07 12.56
N ASP A 56 -3.20 -2.04 13.25
CA ASP A 56 -3.90 -3.16 12.62
C ASP A 56 -5.26 -2.67 12.10
N MET A 57 -5.24 -2.18 10.86
CA MET A 57 -6.45 -1.68 10.19
C MET A 57 -7.45 -2.82 9.95
N GLY A 58 -6.97 -4.02 9.64
CA GLY A 58 -7.82 -5.21 9.48
C GLY A 58 -8.63 -5.49 10.74
N LYS A 59 -7.98 -5.51 11.91
CA LYS A 59 -8.65 -5.70 13.20
C LYS A 59 -9.60 -4.56 13.54
N SER A 60 -9.20 -3.32 13.24
CA SER A 60 -10.03 -2.14 13.51
C SER A 60 -11.33 -2.16 12.69
N LEU A 61 -11.26 -2.61 11.44
CA LEU A 61 -12.41 -2.73 10.54
C LEU A 61 -13.25 -3.99 10.80
N ALA A 62 -12.68 -5.05 11.40
CA ALA A 62 -13.38 -6.30 11.66
C ALA A 62 -14.69 -6.14 12.45
N GLY A 63 -14.77 -5.15 13.34
CA GLY A 63 -16.01 -4.84 14.09
C GLY A 63 -17.16 -4.33 13.22
N MET A 64 -16.90 -3.91 11.98
CA MET A 64 -17.92 -3.45 11.02
C MET A 64 -18.45 -4.58 10.13
N ALA A 65 -17.93 -5.81 10.27
CA ALA A 65 -18.30 -6.93 9.41
C ALA A 65 -19.80 -7.23 9.44
N ASP A 66 -20.41 -7.24 10.63
CA ASP A 66 -21.84 -7.51 10.78
C ASP A 66 -22.71 -6.37 10.21
N ALA A 67 -22.27 -5.11 10.41
CA ALA A 67 -23.00 -3.94 9.96
C ALA A 67 -22.96 -3.76 8.43
N LEU A 68 -21.85 -4.12 7.79
CA LEU A 68 -21.64 -3.97 6.35
C LEU A 68 -21.97 -5.26 5.56
N GLY A 69 -22.02 -6.42 6.22
CA GLY A 69 -22.40 -7.69 5.61
C GLY A 69 -21.63 -7.98 4.32
N ALA A 70 -22.37 -8.10 3.21
CA ALA A 70 -21.80 -8.39 1.89
C ALA A 70 -20.83 -7.31 1.36
N ASP A 71 -20.95 -6.07 1.84
CA ASP A 71 -20.12 -4.95 1.40
C ASP A 71 -18.84 -4.78 2.22
N TYR A 72 -18.65 -5.59 3.27
CA TYR A 72 -17.52 -5.46 4.19
C TYR A 72 -16.15 -5.61 3.51
N ASN A 73 -15.97 -6.63 2.65
CA ASN A 73 -14.67 -6.95 2.05
C ASN A 73 -14.78 -7.17 0.53
N ARG A 74 -15.04 -6.10 -0.20
CA ARG A 74 -15.18 -6.14 -1.67
C ARG A 74 -13.87 -6.45 -2.40
N ASN A 75 -12.73 -6.12 -1.81
CA ASN A 75 -11.40 -6.34 -2.40
C ASN A 75 -10.78 -7.69 -2.01
N GLN A 76 -11.45 -8.47 -1.15
CA GLN A 76 -11.03 -9.78 -0.66
C GLN A 76 -9.63 -9.80 -0.05
N LEU A 77 -9.17 -8.66 0.50
CA LEU A 77 -7.89 -8.64 1.19
C LEU A 77 -8.01 -9.41 2.50
N THR A 78 -7.05 -10.31 2.73
CA THR A 78 -6.96 -11.12 3.95
C THR A 78 -6.19 -10.40 5.05
N THR A 79 -5.38 -9.41 4.70
CA THR A 79 -4.51 -8.69 5.63
C THR A 79 -4.40 -7.24 5.19
N MET A 80 -4.58 -6.31 6.14
CA MET A 80 -4.34 -4.89 5.93
C MET A 80 -3.58 -4.35 7.15
N ARG A 81 -2.30 -4.03 6.94
CA ARG A 81 -1.46 -3.36 7.93
C ARG A 81 -1.18 -1.94 7.46
N SER A 82 -1.14 -1.02 8.40
CA SER A 82 -0.63 0.33 8.16
C SER A 82 0.64 0.50 8.99
N LEU A 83 1.60 1.22 8.43
CA LEU A 83 2.85 1.56 9.10
C LEU A 83 3.03 3.06 9.03
N VAL A 84 3.26 3.69 10.18
CA VAL A 84 3.68 5.08 10.28
C VAL A 84 5.16 5.07 10.59
N PHE A 85 5.96 5.68 9.73
CA PHE A 85 7.40 5.77 9.89
C PHE A 85 7.89 7.20 9.75
N CYS A 86 9.02 7.51 10.37
CA CYS A 86 9.68 8.80 10.22
C CYS A 86 11.19 8.62 10.16
N THR A 87 11.87 9.64 9.63
CA THR A 87 13.31 9.77 9.83
C THR A 87 13.54 10.26 11.24
N TRP A 88 14.34 9.52 12.01
CA TRP A 88 14.71 9.98 13.35
C TRP A 88 15.60 11.23 13.23
N PRO A 89 15.42 12.29 14.04
CA PRO A 89 16.35 13.40 14.07
C PRO A 89 17.71 12.90 14.55
N THR A 90 18.67 12.84 13.62
CA THR A 90 20.06 12.36 13.76
C THR A 90 20.91 13.10 14.81
N ARG A 91 20.34 13.99 15.62
CA ARG A 91 21.06 14.71 16.67
C ARG A 91 21.48 13.80 17.83
N TRP A 92 20.80 12.68 18.08
CA TRP A 92 21.13 11.76 19.18
C TRP A 92 21.67 10.39 18.73
N ALA A 93 21.58 10.06 17.45
CA ALA A 93 22.09 8.79 16.90
C ALA A 93 23.57 8.83 16.50
N ARG A 94 24.17 10.03 16.36
CA ARG A 94 25.61 10.17 16.04
C ARG A 94 26.52 10.02 17.27
N THR A 95 25.97 10.02 18.48
CA THR A 95 26.76 9.90 19.72
C THR A 95 27.04 8.46 20.14
N THR A 96 26.44 7.44 19.50
CA THR A 96 26.65 6.03 19.87
C THR A 96 27.59 5.26 18.93
N THR A 97 28.02 5.83 17.81
CA THR A 97 28.98 5.21 16.87
C THR A 97 30.37 5.84 16.88
N ALA A 98 30.65 6.74 17.83
CA ALA A 98 31.98 7.31 18.06
C ALA A 98 32.60 6.77 19.36
N THR A 99 32.60 5.45 19.55
CA THR A 99 33.46 4.77 20.56
C THR A 99 33.47 3.26 20.29
N SER A 100 34.23 2.84 19.28
CA SER A 100 34.81 1.50 19.19
C SER A 100 36.01 1.53 18.26
#